data_AF-A0A415CUQ9-F1
#
_entry.id   AF-A0A415CUQ9-F1
#
_cell.length_a   1.000
_cell.length_b   1.000
_cell.length_c   1.000
_cell.angle_alpha   90.00
_cell.angle_beta   90.00
_cell.angle_gamma   90.00
#
_symmetry.space_group_name_H-M   'P 1'
#
loop_
_entity.id
_entity.type
_entity.pdbx_description
1 polymer ?
#
loop_
_entity_poly.entity_id
_entity_poly.type
_entity_poly.pdbx_seq_one_letter_code
_entity_poly.pdbx_strand_id
1 'polypeptide(L)'
;MPKARFFTWYRVAPLAVVFVFGLISLVYSCAPAAFFKPLYPIDYEAYVKQSSISHNLDPYLVCAVIKSESNWDPEAESNQGAQGLMQLMPETAQDMIAKGLVDGEVYSADNLNDPATNIEFGCAYLSYLLTYFNGSTDSAIAAYNAGMGNVDGWAQQNTSLHNAITFPETQAYLIRVNNAWVRYKTLYPDRFV
;
A
#
# COMPACT_ATOMS: atom_id res chain seq x y z
N MET A 1 -37.94 -33.42 51.42
CA MET A 1 -36.64 -33.20 50.76
C MET A 1 -36.84 -32.21 49.60
N PRO A 2 -36.24 -31.02 49.62
CA PRO A 2 -36.32 -30.09 48.51
C PRO A 2 -35.32 -30.51 47.43
N LYS A 3 -35.80 -30.77 46.20
CA LYS A 3 -34.90 -30.99 45.05
C LYS A 3 -34.19 -29.67 44.76
N ALA A 4 -32.88 -29.63 45.01
CA ALA A 4 -32.03 -28.53 44.58
C ALA A 4 -32.24 -28.35 43.06
N ARG A 5 -32.71 -27.16 42.66
CA ARG A 5 -32.82 -26.78 41.24
C ARG A 5 -31.41 -26.77 40.67
N PHE A 6 -31.03 -27.89 40.04
CA PHE A 6 -29.76 -28.03 39.36
C PHE A 6 -29.63 -26.86 38.39
N PHE A 7 -28.62 -26.04 38.65
CA PHE A 7 -28.43 -24.71 38.11
C PHE A 7 -28.59 -24.72 36.58
N THR A 8 -29.25 -23.71 36.01
CA THR A 8 -29.62 -23.62 34.58
C THR A 8 -28.47 -23.15 33.67
N TRP A 9 -27.21 -23.24 34.12
CA TRP A 9 -26.02 -22.71 33.44
C TRP A 9 -25.87 -23.18 31.99
N TYR A 10 -26.21 -24.45 31.69
CA TYR A 10 -26.16 -25.00 30.33
C TYR A 10 -27.17 -24.35 29.36
N ARG A 11 -28.22 -23.67 29.86
CA ARG A 11 -29.21 -22.95 29.04
C ARG A 11 -28.82 -21.48 28.81
N VAL A 12 -28.08 -20.89 29.75
CA VAL A 12 -27.60 -19.50 29.64
C VAL A 12 -26.23 -19.39 28.97
N ALA A 13 -25.38 -20.41 29.03
CA ALA A 13 -24.10 -20.45 28.33
C ALA A 13 -24.21 -20.25 26.80
N PRO A 14 -25.06 -20.97 26.06
CA PRO A 14 -25.22 -20.73 24.62
C PRO A 14 -25.81 -19.34 24.31
N LEU A 15 -26.70 -18.82 25.16
CA LEU A 15 -27.22 -17.45 25.03
C LEU A 15 -26.14 -16.39 25.25
N ALA A 16 -25.25 -16.59 26.23
CA ALA A 16 -24.10 -15.73 26.46
C ALA A 16 -23.12 -15.76 25.29
N VAL A 17 -22.86 -16.93 24.70
CA VAL A 17 -22.03 -17.08 23.50
C VAL A 17 -22.65 -16.32 22.32
N VAL A 18 -23.95 -16.52 22.04
CA VAL A 18 -24.64 -15.79 20.96
C VAL A 18 -24.64 -14.28 21.21
N PHE A 19 -24.83 -13.85 22.45
CA PHE A 19 -24.77 -12.43 22.81
C PHE A 19 -23.37 -11.84 22.61
N VAL A 20 -22.31 -12.56 22.99
CA VAL A 20 -20.92 -12.16 22.74
C VAL A 20 -20.62 -12.11 21.23
N PHE A 21 -21.03 -13.11 20.45
CA PHE A 21 -20.90 -13.07 18.99
C PHE A 21 -21.70 -11.92 18.37
N GLY A 22 -22.90 -11.65 18.88
CA GLY A 22 -23.74 -10.53 18.46
C GLY A 22 -23.11 -9.18 18.77
N LEU A 23 -22.51 -9.00 19.95
CA LEU A 23 -21.75 -7.80 20.32
C LEU A 23 -20.50 -7.64 19.46
N ILE A 24 -19.74 -8.71 19.22
CA ILE A 24 -18.58 -8.69 18.31
C ILE A 24 -19.02 -8.27 16.91
N SER A 25 -20.09 -8.88 16.38
CA SER A 25 -20.64 -8.57 15.06
C SER A 25 -21.17 -7.13 14.96
N LEU A 26 -21.79 -6.63 16.04
CA LEU A 26 -22.23 -5.23 16.15
C LEU A 26 -21.05 -4.26 16.17
N VAL A 27 -19.99 -4.56 16.92
CA VAL A 27 -18.75 -3.75 16.94
C VAL A 27 -18.07 -3.75 15.58
N TYR A 28 -18.00 -4.90 14.90
CA TYR A 28 -17.54 -5.00 13.51
C TYR A 28 -18.38 -4.16 12.55
N SER A 29 -19.70 -4.08 12.78
CA SER A 29 -20.61 -3.31 11.94
C SER A 29 -20.55 -1.80 12.22
N CYS A 30 -20.25 -1.40 13.46
CA CYS A 30 -20.29 0.00 13.89
C CYS A 30 -18.92 0.69 13.87
N ALA A 31 -17.81 -0.02 14.05
CA ALA A 31 -16.47 0.56 14.12
C ALA A 31 -15.38 -0.22 13.37
N PRO A 32 -15.61 -0.69 12.12
CA PRO A 32 -14.59 -1.41 11.36
C PRO A 32 -13.32 -0.57 11.16
N ALA A 33 -13.47 0.75 10.99
CA ALA A 33 -12.32 1.64 10.79
C ALA A 33 -11.37 1.67 12.00
N ALA A 34 -11.88 1.63 13.23
CA ALA A 34 -11.03 1.64 14.43
C ALA A 34 -10.16 0.39 14.55
N PHE A 35 -10.62 -0.74 14.02
CA PHE A 35 -9.89 -2.00 14.01
C PHE A 35 -8.84 -2.05 12.88
N PHE A 36 -9.16 -1.53 11.70
CA PHE A 36 -8.27 -1.60 10.54
C PHE A 36 -7.25 -0.45 10.47
N LYS A 37 -7.50 0.73 11.05
CA LYS A 37 -6.55 1.86 11.04
C LYS A 37 -5.14 1.50 11.52
N PRO A 38 -4.93 0.76 12.62
CA PRO A 38 -3.60 0.34 13.03
C PRO A 38 -2.87 -0.56 12.02
N LEU A 39 -3.60 -1.28 11.16
CA LEU A 39 -3.01 -2.12 10.10
C LEU A 39 -2.65 -1.31 8.84
N TYR A 40 -3.13 -0.08 8.73
CA TYR A 40 -2.91 0.84 7.62
C TYR A 40 -2.52 2.21 8.19
N PRO A 41 -1.34 2.33 8.85
CA PRO A 41 -0.87 3.62 9.34
C PRO A 41 -0.55 4.56 8.17
N ILE A 42 -0.58 5.86 8.43
CA ILE A 42 -0.04 6.88 7.52
C ILE A 42 1.07 7.57 8.30
N ASP A 43 2.27 6.98 8.21
CA ASP A 43 3.47 7.60 8.77
C ASP A 43 4.02 8.61 7.76
N TYR A 44 4.90 9.51 8.20
CA TYR A 44 5.55 10.49 7.31
C TYR A 44 4.59 11.30 6.43
N GLU A 45 3.39 11.57 6.93
CA GLU A 45 2.27 12.16 6.16
C GLU A 45 2.64 13.45 5.43
N ALA A 46 3.46 14.30 6.05
CA ALA A 46 3.91 15.55 5.44
C ALA A 46 4.69 15.29 4.15
N TYR A 47 5.60 14.30 4.15
CA TYR A 47 6.38 13.93 2.98
C TYR A 47 5.50 13.27 1.92
N VAL A 48 4.60 12.35 2.31
CA VAL A 48 3.61 11.76 1.40
C VAL A 48 2.78 12.85 0.73
N LYS A 49 2.24 13.80 1.50
CA LYS A 49 1.42 14.89 0.98
C LYS A 49 2.22 15.78 0.03
N GLN A 50 3.41 16.22 0.44
CA GLN A 50 4.25 17.12 -0.34
C GLN A 50 4.68 16.48 -1.66
N SER A 51 5.28 15.30 -1.63
CA SER A 51 5.76 14.62 -2.84
C SER A 51 4.61 14.19 -3.75
N SER A 52 3.46 13.79 -3.19
CA SER A 52 2.27 13.50 -4.02
C SER A 52 1.79 14.73 -4.78
N ILE A 53 1.80 15.91 -4.16
CA ILE A 53 1.43 17.17 -4.84
C ILE A 53 2.46 17.49 -5.93
N SER A 54 3.76 17.45 -5.62
CA SER A 54 4.84 17.74 -6.58
C SER A 54 4.77 16.87 -7.83
N HIS A 55 4.40 15.60 -7.65
CA HIS A 55 4.37 14.59 -8.72
C HIS A 55 2.98 14.30 -9.28
N ASN A 56 1.97 15.07 -8.88
CA ASN A 56 0.56 14.91 -9.30
C ASN A 56 0.01 13.48 -9.08
N LEU A 57 0.21 12.94 -7.88
CA LEU A 57 -0.21 11.61 -7.48
C LEU A 57 -1.38 11.66 -6.48
N ASP A 58 -2.17 10.59 -6.46
CA ASP A 58 -3.08 10.31 -5.35
C ASP A 58 -2.25 9.88 -4.12
N PRO A 59 -2.26 10.64 -3.01
CA PRO A 59 -1.46 10.31 -1.83
C PRO A 59 -1.86 8.98 -1.18
N TYR A 60 -3.10 8.52 -1.36
CA TYR A 60 -3.51 7.19 -0.89
C TYR A 60 -2.92 6.06 -1.74
N LEU A 61 -2.60 6.32 -3.02
CA LEU A 61 -1.88 5.36 -3.86
C LEU A 61 -0.42 5.26 -3.39
N VAL A 62 0.22 6.39 -3.06
CA VAL A 62 1.56 6.41 -2.47
C VAL A 62 1.60 5.62 -1.16
N CYS A 63 0.64 5.85 -0.26
CA CYS A 63 0.50 5.05 0.98
C CYS A 63 0.35 3.55 0.70
N ALA A 64 -0.39 3.19 -0.34
CA ALA A 64 -0.61 1.80 -0.73
C ALA A 64 0.65 1.11 -1.26
N VAL A 65 1.47 1.84 -2.02
CA VAL A 65 2.78 1.37 -2.49
C VAL A 65 3.72 1.20 -1.30
N ILE A 66 3.91 2.22 -0.46
CA ILE A 66 4.76 2.13 0.75
C ILE A 66 4.38 0.93 1.62
N LYS A 67 3.08 0.76 1.87
CA LYS A 67 2.54 -0.36 2.64
C LYS A 67 2.85 -1.71 2.02
N SER A 68 2.85 -1.81 0.69
CA SER A 68 3.08 -3.06 -0.03
C SER A 68 4.55 -3.39 -0.21
N GLU A 69 5.42 -2.39 -0.20
CA GLU A 69 6.87 -2.50 -0.36
C GLU A 69 7.58 -2.83 0.95
N SER A 70 7.45 -1.94 1.95
CA SER A 70 8.22 -2.02 3.20
C SER A 70 7.33 -2.22 4.43
N ASN A 71 6.01 -2.10 4.28
CA ASN A 71 5.11 -1.99 5.41
C ASN A 71 5.48 -0.82 6.35
N TRP A 72 5.92 0.30 5.77
CA TRP A 72 6.35 1.52 6.49
C TRP A 72 7.67 1.42 7.26
N ASP A 73 8.51 0.43 6.97
CA ASP A 73 9.86 0.33 7.53
C ASP A 73 10.87 1.15 6.68
N PRO A 74 11.42 2.27 7.20
CA PRO A 74 12.38 3.08 6.47
C PRO A 74 13.77 2.44 6.34
N GLU A 75 14.08 1.42 7.16
CA GLU A 75 15.35 0.69 7.10
C GLU A 75 15.23 -0.62 6.33
N ALA A 76 14.08 -0.87 5.67
CA ALA A 76 13.88 -2.08 4.89
C ALA A 76 14.89 -2.18 3.74
N GLU A 77 15.60 -3.30 3.67
CA GLU A 77 16.52 -3.60 2.58
C GLU A 77 16.24 -5.00 2.02
N SER A 78 16.05 -5.09 0.70
CA SER A 78 15.86 -6.36 0.03
C SER A 78 17.19 -7.05 -0.26
N ASN A 79 17.16 -8.36 -0.48
CA ASN A 79 18.36 -9.12 -0.89
C ASN A 79 18.95 -8.63 -2.23
N GLN A 80 18.19 -7.89 -3.02
CA GLN A 80 18.62 -7.34 -4.30
C GLN A 80 19.15 -5.90 -4.17
N GLY A 81 19.08 -5.30 -2.98
CA GLY A 81 19.56 -3.93 -2.72
C GLY A 81 18.49 -2.84 -2.87
N ALA A 82 17.19 -3.21 -2.86
CA ALA A 82 16.11 -2.22 -2.82
C ALA A 82 15.98 -1.66 -1.40
N GLN A 83 15.83 -0.34 -1.27
CA GLN A 83 16.00 0.37 0.00
C GLN A 83 14.77 1.21 0.40
N GLY A 84 14.51 1.23 1.70
CA GLY A 84 13.58 2.12 2.38
C GLY A 84 12.10 1.89 2.08
N LEU A 85 11.31 2.94 2.35
CA LEU A 85 9.85 2.88 2.41
C LEU A 85 9.18 2.36 1.14
N MET A 86 9.68 2.78 -0.03
CA MET A 86 9.15 2.47 -1.35
C MET A 86 10.06 1.51 -2.12
N GLN A 87 11.00 0.85 -1.42
CA GLN A 87 11.91 -0.18 -1.94
C GLN A 87 12.53 0.21 -3.28
N LEU A 88 13.27 1.31 -3.28
CA LEU A 88 13.92 1.84 -4.48
C LEU A 88 15.30 1.24 -4.66
N MET A 89 15.66 0.93 -5.90
CA MET A 89 17.04 0.67 -6.28
C MET A 89 17.80 2.00 -6.38
N PRO A 90 19.07 2.08 -5.95
CA PRO A 90 19.90 3.27 -6.13
C PRO A 90 19.95 3.74 -7.58
N GLU A 91 19.99 2.81 -8.54
CA GLU A 91 19.99 3.13 -9.97
C GLU A 91 18.68 3.81 -10.40
N THR A 92 17.53 3.37 -9.87
CA THR A 92 16.24 4.00 -10.14
C THR A 92 16.19 5.43 -9.62
N ALA A 93 16.76 5.68 -8.44
CA ALA A 93 16.84 7.04 -7.88
C ALA A 93 17.73 7.95 -8.74
N GLN A 94 18.89 7.45 -9.18
CA GLN A 94 19.78 8.18 -10.10
C GLN A 94 19.08 8.50 -11.44
N ASP A 95 18.30 7.57 -11.97
CA ASP A 95 17.51 7.80 -13.19
C ASP A 95 16.50 8.94 -13.02
N MET A 96 15.90 9.10 -11.83
CA MET A 96 14.96 10.19 -11.56
C MET A 96 15.66 11.56 -11.51
N ILE A 97 16.88 11.63 -10.99
CA ILE A 97 17.73 12.84 -11.07
C ILE A 97 18.06 13.14 -12.53
N ALA A 98 18.53 12.14 -13.28
CA ALA A 98 18.92 12.31 -14.68
C ALA A 98 17.76 12.76 -15.59
N LYS A 99 16.52 12.40 -15.24
CA LYS A 99 15.30 12.85 -15.92
C LYS A 99 14.83 14.24 -15.47
N GLY A 100 15.47 14.85 -14.47
CA GLY A 100 15.06 16.14 -13.90
C GLY A 100 13.75 16.08 -13.12
N LEU A 101 13.36 14.89 -12.65
CA LEU A 101 12.15 14.70 -11.86
C LEU A 101 12.41 14.92 -10.37
N VAL A 102 13.65 14.72 -9.92
CA VAL A 102 14.07 15.03 -8.54
C VAL A 102 15.32 15.90 -8.59
N ASP A 103 15.36 16.90 -7.71
CA ASP A 103 16.54 17.73 -7.51
C ASP A 103 17.57 16.97 -6.67
N GLY A 104 18.64 16.52 -7.34
CA GLY A 104 19.75 15.80 -6.72
C GLY A 104 20.60 16.63 -5.75
N GLU A 105 20.48 17.96 -5.74
CA GLU A 105 21.13 18.82 -4.75
C GLU A 105 20.35 18.84 -3.42
N VAL A 106 19.04 18.57 -3.47
CA VAL A 106 18.16 18.53 -2.31
C VAL A 106 18.03 17.11 -1.76
N TYR A 107 17.89 16.11 -2.64
CA TYR A 107 17.69 14.72 -2.27
C TYR A 107 18.81 13.85 -2.84
N SER A 108 19.57 13.21 -1.95
CA SER A 108 20.67 12.33 -2.34
C SER A 108 20.19 10.92 -2.64
N ALA A 109 20.48 10.40 -3.84
CA ALA A 109 20.20 9.01 -4.21
C ALA A 109 21.04 7.98 -3.43
N ASP A 110 22.06 8.41 -2.68
CA ASP A 110 22.89 7.54 -1.84
C ASP A 110 22.28 7.31 -0.43
N ASN A 111 21.18 7.99 -0.10
CA ASN A 111 20.54 7.93 1.22
C ASN A 111 19.06 7.56 1.15
N LEU A 112 18.75 6.39 0.56
CA LEU A 112 17.38 5.94 0.37
C LEU A 112 16.71 5.40 1.65
N ASN A 113 17.42 5.30 2.78
CA ASN A 113 16.78 4.99 4.07
C ASN A 113 16.17 6.24 4.73
N ASP A 114 16.54 7.46 4.29
CA ASP A 114 15.86 8.67 4.75
C ASP A 114 14.42 8.72 4.21
N PRO A 115 13.40 8.81 5.08
CA PRO A 115 12.00 8.79 4.66
C PRO A 115 11.62 9.87 3.65
N ALA A 116 12.13 11.10 3.79
CA ALA A 116 11.77 12.20 2.91
C ALA A 116 12.36 11.96 1.51
N THR A 117 13.66 11.61 1.46
CA THR A 117 14.36 11.24 0.23
C THR A 117 13.70 10.06 -0.47
N ASN A 118 13.38 8.99 0.25
CA ASN A 118 12.79 7.78 -0.35
C ASN A 118 11.40 8.04 -0.92
N ILE A 119 10.54 8.75 -0.19
CA ILE A 119 9.19 9.09 -0.65
C ILE A 119 9.25 10.01 -1.87
N GLU A 120 10.18 10.98 -1.90
CA GLU A 120 10.35 11.87 -3.06
C GLU A 120 10.72 11.09 -4.32
N PHE A 121 11.77 10.26 -4.25
CA PHE A 121 12.19 9.44 -5.39
C PHE A 121 11.12 8.43 -5.80
N GLY A 122 10.40 7.84 -4.84
CA GLY A 122 9.36 6.84 -5.10
C GLY A 122 8.14 7.46 -5.76
N CYS A 123 7.76 8.67 -5.36
CA CYS A 123 6.72 9.45 -6.03
C CYS A 123 7.15 9.84 -7.45
N ALA A 124 8.38 10.31 -7.63
CA ALA A 124 8.91 10.64 -8.96
C ALA A 124 8.87 9.42 -9.90
N TYR A 125 9.32 8.25 -9.42
CA TYR A 125 9.31 7.03 -10.22
C TYR A 125 7.89 6.54 -10.53
N LEU A 126 6.99 6.55 -9.54
CA LEU A 126 5.59 6.16 -9.76
C LEU A 126 4.88 7.10 -10.76
N SER A 127 5.12 8.41 -10.68
CA SER A 127 4.57 9.39 -11.61
C SER A 127 5.14 9.24 -13.03
N TYR A 128 6.43 8.95 -13.14
CA TYR A 128 7.07 8.60 -14.40
C TYR A 128 6.40 7.37 -15.05
N LEU A 129 6.15 6.31 -14.28
CA LEU A 129 5.47 5.11 -14.79
C LEU A 129 4.02 5.39 -15.19
N LEU A 130 3.27 6.16 -14.40
CA LEU A 130 1.90 6.58 -14.77
C LEU A 130 1.89 7.36 -16.09
N THR A 131 2.85 8.26 -16.28
CA THR A 131 3.00 9.00 -17.53
C THR A 131 3.34 8.07 -18.69
N TYR A 132 4.31 7.17 -18.50
CA TYR A 132 4.73 6.20 -19.52
C TYR A 132 3.56 5.32 -19.99
N PHE A 133 2.71 4.85 -19.07
CA PHE A 133 1.55 4.03 -19.38
C PHE A 133 0.25 4.82 -19.60
N ASN A 134 0.34 6.10 -20.00
CA ASN A 134 -0.80 6.95 -20.37
C ASN A 134 -1.91 7.01 -19.29
N GLY A 135 -1.51 7.05 -18.02
CA GLY A 135 -2.41 7.09 -16.87
C GLY A 135 -2.96 5.73 -16.43
N SER A 136 -2.56 4.62 -17.05
CA SER A 136 -2.96 3.28 -16.63
C SER A 136 -2.34 2.93 -15.29
N THR A 137 -3.11 3.08 -14.21
CA THR A 137 -2.64 2.83 -12.85
C THR A 137 -2.21 1.38 -12.62
N ASP A 138 -2.98 0.41 -13.13
CA ASP A 138 -2.62 -1.01 -12.99
C ASP A 138 -1.29 -1.34 -13.72
N SER A 139 -1.06 -0.73 -14.89
CA SER A 139 0.20 -0.92 -15.63
C SER A 139 1.38 -0.29 -14.88
N ALA A 140 1.19 0.91 -14.32
CA ALA A 140 2.21 1.57 -13.52
C ALA A 140 2.55 0.78 -12.25
N ILE A 141 1.55 0.27 -11.51
CA ILE A 141 1.77 -0.57 -10.32
C ILE A 141 2.50 -1.86 -10.71
N ALA A 142 2.09 -2.52 -11.80
CA ALA A 142 2.76 -3.73 -12.26
C ALA A 142 4.21 -3.46 -12.68
N ALA A 143 4.47 -2.34 -13.36
CA ALA A 143 5.81 -1.94 -13.79
C ALA A 143 6.69 -1.46 -12.64
N TYR A 144 6.10 -0.94 -11.55
CA TYR A 144 6.84 -0.58 -10.35
C TYR A 144 7.55 -1.82 -9.76
N ASN A 145 6.84 -2.96 -9.71
CA ASN A 145 7.38 -4.22 -9.21
C ASN A 145 8.18 -5.03 -10.25
N ALA A 146 7.71 -5.08 -11.51
CA ALA A 146 8.29 -5.96 -12.53
C ALA A 146 9.16 -5.24 -13.57
N GLY A 147 9.21 -3.92 -13.57
CA GLY A 147 9.85 -3.11 -14.62
C GLY A 147 9.01 -2.95 -15.89
N MET A 148 9.20 -1.82 -16.58
CA MET A 148 8.43 -1.44 -17.77
C MET A 148 8.50 -2.46 -18.90
N GLY A 149 9.69 -3.02 -19.19
CA GLY A 149 9.88 -3.94 -20.30
C GLY A 149 9.05 -5.23 -20.19
N ASN A 150 8.81 -5.72 -18.97
CA ASN A 150 7.92 -6.86 -18.75
C ASN A 150 6.46 -6.49 -19.01
N VAL A 151 6.02 -5.32 -18.53
CA VAL A 151 4.66 -4.83 -18.76
C VAL A 151 4.39 -4.53 -20.23
N ASP A 152 5.35 -3.94 -20.95
CA ASP A 152 5.25 -3.74 -22.40
C ASP A 152 5.09 -5.06 -23.16
N GLY A 153 5.80 -6.11 -22.72
CA GLY A 153 5.63 -7.46 -23.26
C GLY A 153 4.25 -8.05 -22.97
N TRP A 154 3.70 -7.84 -21.77
CA TRP A 154 2.35 -8.28 -21.41
C TRP A 154 1.26 -7.51 -22.15
N ALA A 155 1.44 -6.20 -22.36
CA ALA A 155 0.48 -5.33 -23.02
C ALA A 155 0.29 -5.67 -24.52
N GLN A 156 1.24 -6.38 -25.14
CA GLN A 156 1.11 -6.87 -26.52
C GLN A 156 0.15 -8.06 -26.65
N GLN A 157 -0.24 -8.68 -25.53
CA GLN A 157 -1.19 -9.78 -25.55
C GLN A 157 -2.62 -9.25 -25.75
N ASN A 158 -3.43 -9.94 -26.55
CA ASN A 158 -4.82 -9.55 -26.80
C ASN A 158 -5.76 -9.95 -25.65
N THR A 159 -5.42 -9.53 -24.42
CA THR A 159 -6.16 -9.82 -23.18
C THR A 159 -5.99 -8.68 -22.18
N SER A 160 -6.75 -8.68 -21.08
CA SER A 160 -6.55 -7.71 -20.00
C SER A 160 -5.20 -7.90 -19.33
N LEU A 161 -4.58 -6.82 -18.85
CA LEU A 161 -3.27 -6.87 -18.17
C LEU A 161 -3.24 -7.92 -17.06
N HIS A 162 -4.30 -8.01 -16.24
CA HIS A 162 -4.43 -9.01 -15.16
C HIS A 162 -4.25 -10.45 -15.63
N ASN A 163 -4.69 -10.77 -16.86
CA ASN A 163 -4.53 -12.10 -17.44
C ASN A 163 -3.17 -12.26 -18.17
N ALA A 164 -2.56 -11.16 -18.58
CA ALA A 164 -1.30 -11.15 -19.34
C ALA A 164 -0.05 -11.23 -18.45
N ILE A 165 -0.14 -10.75 -17.20
CA ILE A 165 0.97 -10.79 -16.24
C ILE A 165 1.39 -12.25 -16.02
N THR A 166 2.62 -12.59 -16.40
CA THR A 166 3.14 -13.96 -16.25
C THR A 166 3.81 -14.20 -14.89
N PHE A 167 4.14 -13.15 -14.15
CA PHE A 167 4.79 -13.23 -12.85
C PHE A 167 3.74 -13.31 -11.73
N PRO A 168 3.64 -14.43 -10.99
CA PRO A 168 2.67 -14.57 -9.90
C PRO A 168 2.87 -13.54 -8.78
N GLU A 169 4.12 -13.18 -8.52
CA GLU A 169 4.47 -12.13 -7.55
C GLU A 169 3.86 -10.78 -7.94
N THR A 170 3.99 -10.38 -9.20
CA THR A 170 3.47 -9.11 -9.71
C THR A 170 1.95 -9.09 -9.73
N GLN A 171 1.28 -10.21 -10.03
CA GLN A 171 -0.18 -10.30 -9.87
C GLN A 171 -0.59 -10.07 -8.41
N ALA A 172 0.09 -10.75 -7.48
CA ALA A 172 -0.17 -10.59 -6.06
C ALA A 172 0.13 -9.16 -5.58
N TYR A 173 1.20 -8.55 -6.08
CA TYR A 173 1.58 -7.17 -5.78
C TYR A 173 0.50 -6.19 -6.23
N LEU A 174 0.03 -6.30 -7.48
CA LEU A 174 -1.04 -5.48 -8.02
C LEU A 174 -2.32 -5.56 -7.17
N ILE A 175 -2.69 -6.77 -6.73
CA ILE A 175 -3.83 -6.99 -5.85
C ILE A 175 -3.59 -6.35 -4.47
N ARG A 176 -2.40 -6.50 -3.88
CA ARG A 176 -2.05 -5.92 -2.57
C ARG A 176 -2.15 -4.39 -2.60
N VAL A 177 -1.55 -3.74 -3.60
CA VAL A 177 -1.57 -2.28 -3.73
C VAL A 177 -3.00 -1.77 -3.94
N ASN A 178 -3.76 -2.35 -4.88
CA ASN A 178 -5.14 -1.91 -5.13
C ASN A 178 -6.04 -2.07 -3.89
N ASN A 179 -5.91 -3.17 -3.16
CA ASN A 179 -6.65 -3.37 -1.91
C ASN A 179 -6.24 -2.36 -0.83
N ALA A 180 -4.93 -2.11 -0.66
CA ALA A 180 -4.44 -1.12 0.29
C ALA A 180 -4.91 0.29 -0.07
N TRP A 181 -4.94 0.64 -1.36
CA TRP A 181 -5.38 1.95 -1.83
C TRP A 181 -6.85 2.22 -1.48
N VAL A 182 -7.73 1.25 -1.76
CA VAL A 182 -9.16 1.33 -1.38
C VAL A 182 -9.31 1.43 0.14
N ARG A 183 -8.50 0.70 0.90
CA ARG A 183 -8.52 0.73 2.37
C ARG A 183 -8.12 2.10 2.91
N TYR A 184 -7.03 2.69 2.42
CA TYR A 184 -6.61 4.02 2.84
C TYR A 184 -7.69 5.07 2.56
N LYS A 185 -8.27 5.09 1.35
CA LYS A 185 -9.40 5.98 1.00
C LYS A 185 -10.59 5.83 1.94
N THR A 186 -10.93 4.59 2.29
CA THR A 186 -12.08 4.29 3.17
C THR A 186 -11.82 4.68 4.63
N LEU A 187 -10.59 4.46 5.11
CA LEU A 187 -10.23 4.70 6.51
C LEU A 187 -9.94 6.17 6.81
N TYR A 188 -9.51 6.92 5.80
CA TYR A 188 -8.99 8.29 5.94
C TYR A 188 -9.57 9.26 4.90
N PRO A 189 -10.89 9.32 4.65
CA PRO A 189 -11.46 10.02 3.49
C PRO A 189 -10.97 11.47 3.31
N ASP A 190 -10.78 12.21 4.41
CA ASP A 190 -10.45 13.64 4.38
C ASP A 190 -9.01 13.96 4.80
N ARG A 191 -8.10 12.97 4.84
CA ARG A 191 -6.76 13.18 5.44
C ARG A 191 -5.84 14.04 4.58
N PHE A 192 -5.93 13.91 3.26
CA PHE A 192 -5.09 14.65 2.31
C PHE A 192 -5.83 15.75 1.53
N VAL A 193 -7.08 16.03 1.90
CA VAL A 193 -7.88 17.13 1.32
C VAL A 193 -7.35 18.49 1.79
#